data_AF-A0A514ZSL5-F1
#
_entry.id   AF-A0A514ZSL5-F1
#
_cell.length_a   1.000
_cell.length_b   1.000
_cell.length_c   1.000
_cell.angle_alpha   90.00
_cell.angle_beta   90.00
_cell.angle_gamma   90.00
#
_symmetry.space_group_name_H-M   'P 1'
#
loop_
_entity.id
_entity.type
_entity.pdbx_description
1 polymer ?
#
loop_
_entity_poly.entity_id
_entity_poly.type
_entity_poly.pdbx_seq_one_letter_code
_entity_poly.pdbx_strand_id
1 'polypeptide(L)' 'MEQLLYTSIPDTADRAYWQLKTDDVTHSLQSFVPIYPELHQQLKVQAWNASQTKLAKKSKPLPPMDVEQSGHF' A
#
# COMPACT_ATOMS: atom_id res chain seq x y z
N MET A 1 15.79 22.39 -6.09
CA MET A 1 15.11 21.27 -5.39
C MET A 1 13.86 20.96 -6.19
N GLU A 2 13.97 19.99 -7.11
CA GLU A 2 12.83 19.55 -7.89
C GLU A 2 11.86 18.83 -6.95
N GLN A 3 10.62 19.31 -6.91
CA GLN A 3 9.56 18.79 -6.04
C GLN A 3 9.32 17.32 -6.40
N LEU A 4 9.44 16.43 -5.42
CA LEU A 4 9.03 15.03 -5.56
C LEU A 4 7.52 15.01 -5.77
N LEU A 5 7.09 14.93 -7.04
CA LEU A 5 5.71 15.06 -7.49
C LEU A 5 4.81 13.92 -7.00
N TYR A 6 5.40 12.81 -6.56
CA TYR A 6 4.67 11.58 -6.22
C TYR A 6 4.51 11.42 -4.71
N THR A 7 3.26 11.49 -4.25
CA THR A 7 2.85 11.19 -2.87
C THR A 7 2.27 9.76 -2.72
N SER A 8 2.09 9.06 -3.83
CA SER A 8 1.66 7.66 -3.91
C SER A 8 2.23 7.00 -5.15
N ILE A 9 2.31 5.66 -5.17
CA ILE A 9 2.73 4.91 -6.37
C ILE A 9 1.68 5.12 -7.47
N PRO A 10 2.03 5.74 -8.61
CA PRO A 10 1.09 5.99 -9.69
C PRO A 10 0.83 4.73 -10.52
N ASP A 11 -0.19 4.79 -11.37
CA ASP A 11 -0.50 3.72 -12.33
C ASP A 11 0.67 3.45 -13.30
N THR A 12 0.78 2.22 -13.79
CA THR A 12 1.81 1.80 -14.77
C THR A 12 1.77 2.55 -16.10
N ALA A 13 0.68 3.28 -16.38
CA ALA A 13 0.59 4.20 -17.52
C ALA A 13 1.48 5.45 -17.39
N ASP A 14 1.90 5.81 -16.17
CA ASP A 14 2.77 6.97 -15.95
C ASP A 14 4.21 6.64 -16.37
N ARG A 15 4.59 7.14 -17.55
CA ARG A 15 5.92 6.91 -18.15
C ARG A 15 7.03 7.78 -17.53
N ALA A 16 6.68 8.76 -16.70
CA ALA A 16 7.65 9.56 -15.95
C ALA A 16 8.05 8.88 -14.63
N TYR A 17 7.24 7.92 -14.17
CA TYR A 17 7.54 7.08 -13.02
C TYR A 17 7.99 5.66 -13.42
N TRP A 18 7.34 5.05 -14.41
CA TRP A 18 7.58 3.68 -14.83
C TRP A 18 8.39 3.61 -16.13
N GLN A 19 9.39 2.75 -16.13
CA GLN A 19 10.18 2.37 -17.28
C GLN A 19 9.82 0.94 -17.69
N LEU A 20 9.50 0.76 -18.98
CA LEU A 20 9.31 -0.56 -19.56
C LEU A 20 10.68 -1.19 -19.83
N LYS A 21 10.95 -2.34 -19.21
CA LYS A 21 12.10 -3.19 -19.53
C LYS A 21 11.61 -4.42 -20.27
N THR A 22 12.22 -4.66 -21.42
CA THR A 22 12.05 -5.90 -22.17
C THR A 22 13.31 -6.72 -21.96
N ASP A 23 13.14 -7.97 -21.55
CA ASP A 23 14.26 -8.90 -21.46
C ASP A 23 14.66 -9.37 -22.88
N ASP A 24 15.91 -9.10 -23.26
CA ASP A 24 16.42 -9.42 -24.60
C ASP A 24 16.61 -10.94 -24.80
N VAL A 25 16.72 -11.71 -23.72
CA VAL A 25 16.97 -13.16 -23.79
C VAL A 25 15.71 -13.93 -24.16
N THR A 26 14.54 -13.46 -23.72
CA THR A 26 13.26 -14.16 -23.95
C THR A 26 12.32 -13.41 -24.90
N HIS A 27 12.57 -12.13 -25.20
CA HIS A 27 11.76 -11.20 -26.03
C HIS A 27 10.26 -11.14 -25.69
N SER A 28 9.83 -11.87 -24.66
CA SER A 28 8.43 -12.14 -24.33
C SER A 28 8.05 -11.54 -22.98
N LEU A 29 9.03 -11.24 -22.12
CA LEU A 29 8.76 -10.66 -20.81
C LEU A 29 8.99 -9.16 -20.83
N GLN A 30 7.89 -8.41 -20.75
CA GLN A 30 7.87 -6.98 -20.53
C GLN A 30 7.55 -6.73 -19.05
N SER A 31 8.42 -5.98 -18.38
CA SER A 31 8.28 -5.65 -16.95
C SER A 31 8.34 -4.13 -16.75
N PHE A 32 7.43 -3.60 -15.92
CA PHE A 32 7.47 -2.20 -15.51
C PHE A 32 8.34 -2.06 -14.27
N VAL A 33 9.39 -1.25 -14.37
CA VAL A 33 10.29 -0.94 -13.26
C VAL A 33 10.23 0.54 -12.94
N PRO A 34 10.27 0.95 -11.65
CA PRO A 34 10.27 2.36 -11.32
C PRO A 34 11.60 3.00 -11.71
N ILE A 35 11.53 4.21 -12.25
CA ILE A 35 12.70 5.04 -12.60
C ILE A 35 13.47 5.44 -11.34
N TYR A 36 12.74 5.71 -10.24
CA TYR A 36 13.29 6.09 -8.95
C TYR A 36 13.06 4.98 -7.91
N PRO A 37 13.98 4.02 -7.75
CA PRO A 37 13.76 2.86 -6.88
C PRO A 37 13.66 3.23 -5.39
N GLU A 38 14.42 4.23 -4.93
CA GLU A 38 14.39 4.69 -3.53
C GLU A 38 13.04 5.35 -3.19
N LEU A 39 12.56 6.23 -4.07
CA LEU A 39 11.24 6.84 -3.94
C LEU A 39 10.14 5.78 -3.96
N HIS A 40 10.23 4.79 -4.86
CA HIS A 40 9.27 3.69 -4.90
C HIS A 40 9.22 2.89 -3.60
N GLN A 41 10.38 2.63 -2.98
CA GLN A 41 10.43 1.97 -1.67
C GLN A 41 9.77 2.80 -0.58
N GLN A 42 10.05 4.11 -0.52
CA GLN A 42 9.42 5.01 0.46
C GLN A 42 7.89 5.01 0.31
N LEU A 43 7.39 5.11 -0.92
CA LEU A 43 5.95 5.09 -1.21
C LEU A 43 5.31 3.73 -0.86
N LYS A 44 6.00 2.61 -1.11
CA LYS A 44 5.55 1.28 -0.68
C LYS A 44 5.41 1.19 0.84
N VAL A 45 6.41 1.66 1.58
CA VAL A 45 6.38 1.65 3.05
C VAL A 45 5.24 2.51 3.58
N GLN A 46 5.03 3.70 3.01
CA GLN A 46 3.91 4.56 3.38
C GLN A 46 2.54 3.90 3.11
N ALA A 47 2.36 3.28 1.94
CA ALA A 47 1.14 2.57 1.59
C ALA A 47 0.86 1.38 2.51
N TRP A 48 1.92 0.64 2.88
CA TRP A 48 1.83 -0.47 3.84
C TRP A 48 1.38 0.01 5.23
N ASN A 49 2.04 1.04 5.77
CA ASN A 49 1.71 1.62 7.07
C ASN A 49 0.27 2.17 7.12
N ALA A 50 -0.17 2.82 6.04
CA ALA A 50 -1.54 3.28 5.90
C ALA A 50 -2.55 2.12 5.90
N SER A 51 -2.20 1.01 5.24
CA SER A 51 -3.04 -0.21 5.20
C SER A 51 -3.17 -0.87 6.58
N GLN A 52 -2.08 -0.98 7.32
CA GLN A 52 -2.08 -1.51 8.69
C GLN A 52 -2.92 -0.64 9.65
N THR A 53 -2.81 0.68 9.53
CA THR A 53 -3.62 1.62 10.33
C THR A 53 -5.11 1.48 10.03
N LYS A 54 -5.48 1.26 8.76
CA LYS A 54 -6.88 1.00 8.37
C LYS A 54 -7.40 -0.33 8.91
N LEU A 55 -6.56 -1.35 8.98
CA LEU A 55 -6.91 -2.65 9.56
C LEU A 55 -7.12 -2.56 11.08
N ALA A 56 -6.22 -1.89 11.79
CA ALA A 56 -6.31 -1.68 13.24
C ALA A 56 -7.60 -0.94 13.65
N LYS A 57 -8.08 0.00 12.84
CA LYS A 57 -9.34 0.72 13.08
C LYS A 57 -10.61 -0.10 12.83
N LYS A 58 -10.51 -1.22 12.11
CA LYS A 58 -11.64 -2.15 11.90
C LYS A 58 -11.77 -3.17 13.03
N SER A 59 -10.73 -3.38 13.82
CA SER A 59 -10.78 -4.13 15.07
C SER A 59 -11.39 -3.28 16.18
N LYS A 60 -12.67 -2.94 16.03
CA LYS A 60 -13.44 -2.42 17.16
C LYS A 60 -13.58 -3.58 18.16
N PRO A 61 -13.12 -3.46 19.41
CA PRO A 61 -13.45 -4.45 20.42
C PRO A 61 -14.96 -4.57 20.46
N LEU A 62 -15.49 -5.79 20.40
CA LEU A 62 -16.88 -6.05 20.72
C LEU A 62 -17.17 -5.38 22.07
N PRO A 63 -18.31 -4.68 22.22
CA PRO A 63 -18.69 -4.17 23.53
C PRO A 63 -18.70 -5.35 24.51
N PRO A 64 -18.25 -5.16 25.77
CA PRO A 64 -18.42 -6.21 26.77
C PRO A 64 -19.92 -6.55 26.82
N MET A 65 -20.25 -7.81 26.57
CA MET A 65 -21.55 -8.35 26.92
C MET A 65 -21.70 -8.15 28.42
N ASP A 66 -22.47 -7.16 28.82
CA ASP A 66 -22.96 -7.02 30.18
C ASP A 66 -23.78 -8.28 30.45
N VAL A 67 -23.15 -9.26 31.11
CA VAL A 67 -23.85 -10.43 31.63
C VAL A 67 -24.59 -9.93 32.86
N GLU A 68 -25.76 -9.34 32.62
CA GLU A 68 -26.65 -8.87 33.67
C GLU A 68 -26.99 -10.11 34.51
N GLN A 69 -26.44 -10.14 35.74
CA GLN A 69 -26.76 -11.11 36.76
C GLN A 69 -28.25 -10.99 37.11
N SER A 70 -29.10 -11.71 36.39
CA SER A 70 -30.49 -11.93 36.80
C SER A 70 -30.51 -12.98 37.90
N GLY A 71 -30.24 -12.55 39.12
CA GLY A 71 -30.68 -13.21 40.36
C GLY A 71 -31.88 -12.45 40.93
N HIS A 72 -33.09 -12.97 40.70
CA HIS A 72 -34.36 -12.66 41.37
C HIS A 72 -35.46 -13.40 40.55
N PHE A 73 -36.36 -14.24 41.05
CA PHE A 73 -36.92 -14.51 42.37
C PHE A 73 -37.09 -16.03 42.57
#